data_AF-K2RU23-F1
#
_entry.id   AF-K2RU23-F1
#
_cell.length_a   1.000
_cell.length_b   1.000
_cell.length_c   1.000
_cell.angle_alpha   90.00
_cell.angle_beta   90.00
_cell.angle_gamma   90.00
#
_symmetry.space_group_name_H-M   'P 1'
#
loop_
_entity.id
_entity.type
_entity.pdbx_description
1 polymer ?
#
loop_
_entity_poly.entity_id
_entity_poly.type
_entity_poly.pdbx_seq_one_letter_code
_entity_poly.pdbx_strand_id
1 'polypeptide(L)'
;MAKGARSSVRKTNNQALKARVFGPVETARTERLSQKLLELAQQPRPPKSEMEVEKDGQSIIARPAPPRIPADLPAESENTDAQEKAPADQAEGSSKCISWSIPPSLLASTKNNNDSQRTPEEDVFFHLLGLSGDIVGFTALGDLSLRF
;
A
#
# COMPACT_ATOMS: atom_id res chain seq x y z
N MET A 1 28.87 7.80 15.56
CA MET A 1 28.10 6.70 16.20
C MET A 1 26.63 7.08 16.27
N ALA A 2 25.72 6.25 15.75
CA ALA A 2 24.30 6.42 16.00
C ALA A 2 24.02 6.25 17.51
N LYS A 3 23.15 7.10 18.07
CA LYS A 3 22.73 6.97 19.47
C LYS A 3 21.79 5.76 19.61
N GLY A 4 21.98 4.95 20.65
CA GLY A 4 21.12 3.80 20.92
C GLY A 4 19.68 4.20 21.31
N ALA A 5 18.74 3.27 21.19
CA ALA A 5 17.32 3.49 21.50
C ALA A 5 17.07 3.94 22.95
N ARG A 6 17.94 3.53 23.89
CA ARG A 6 17.86 3.89 25.31
C ARG A 6 18.55 5.20 25.67
N SER A 7 19.19 5.86 24.70
CA SER A 7 19.88 7.13 24.97
C SER A 7 18.92 8.18 25.53
N SER A 8 19.39 8.93 26.53
CA SER A 8 18.61 9.98 27.20
C SER A 8 18.11 11.02 26.20
N VAL A 9 18.98 11.46 25.29
CA VAL A 9 18.69 12.45 24.24
C VAL A 9 17.52 12.02 23.35
N ARG A 10 17.47 10.75 22.91
CA ARG A 10 16.35 10.27 22.09
C ARG A 10 15.05 10.22 22.88
N LYS A 11 15.10 9.81 24.15
CA LYS A 11 13.91 9.73 25.01
C LYS A 11 13.29 11.10 25.26
N THR A 12 14.09 12.11 25.62
CA THR A 12 13.59 13.47 25.90
C THR A 12 12.98 14.11 24.66
N ASN A 13 13.61 13.94 23.50
CA ASN A 13 13.06 14.44 22.23
C ASN A 13 11.74 13.74 21.87
N ASN A 14 11.69 12.41 21.95
CA ASN A 14 10.46 11.66 21.68
C ASN A 14 9.33 12.03 22.65
N GLN A 15 9.63 12.29 23.92
CA GLN A 15 8.64 12.77 24.89
C GLN A 15 8.10 14.15 24.50
N ALA A 16 8.96 15.07 24.05
CA ALA A 16 8.53 16.38 23.55
C ALA A 16 7.64 16.27 22.30
N LEU A 17 7.98 15.38 21.36
CA LEU A 17 7.15 15.12 20.17
C LEU A 17 5.79 14.52 20.54
N LYS A 18 5.75 13.58 21.50
CA LYS A 18 4.50 13.04 22.03
C LYS A 18 3.61 14.12 22.62
N ALA A 19 4.17 15.04 23.42
CA ALA A 19 3.39 16.10 24.05
C ALA A 19 2.87 17.13 23.04
N ARG A 20 3.69 17.51 22.06
CA ARG A 20 3.38 18.64 21.16
C ARG A 20 2.67 18.25 19.89
N VAL A 21 3.01 17.10 19.32
CA VAL A 21 2.55 16.69 17.98
C VAL A 21 1.54 15.56 18.09
N PHE A 22 1.92 14.45 18.74
CA PHE A 22 1.10 13.24 18.70
C PHE A 22 -0.09 13.30 19.68
N GLY A 23 0.10 13.85 20.88
CA GLY A 23 -0.94 13.95 21.90
C GLY A 23 -2.18 14.74 21.44
N PRO A 24 -2.04 15.96 20.91
CA PRO A 24 -3.18 16.72 20.37
C PRO A 24 -3.90 16.01 19.21
N VAL A 25 -3.16 15.28 18.37
CA VAL A 25 -3.76 14.55 17.24
C VAL A 25 -4.54 13.32 17.72
N GLU A 26 -3.98 12.57 18.67
CA GLU A 26 -4.63 11.40 19.26
C GLU A 26 -5.89 11.79 20.04
N THR A 27 -5.82 12.85 20.85
CA THR A 27 -6.98 13.37 21.60
C THR A 27 -8.12 13.78 20.66
N ALA A 28 -7.85 14.60 19.63
CA ALA A 28 -8.85 14.97 18.64
C ALA A 28 -9.45 13.76 17.90
N ARG A 29 -8.65 12.71 17.65
CA ARG A 29 -9.14 11.45 17.06
C ARG A 29 -10.08 10.73 18.02
N THR A 30 -9.71 10.61 19.30
CA THR A 30 -10.56 9.96 20.31
C THR A 30 -11.87 10.70 20.53
N GLU A 31 -11.85 12.03 20.55
CA GLU A 31 -13.05 12.86 20.65
C GLU A 31 -14.01 12.60 19.48
N ARG A 32 -13.50 12.64 18.24
CA ARG A 32 -14.32 12.34 17.04
C ARG A 32 -14.94 10.95 17.08
N LEU A 33 -14.17 9.94 17.50
CA LEU A 33 -14.69 8.57 17.61
C LEU A 33 -15.75 8.47 18.72
N SER A 34 -15.51 9.10 19.87
CA SER A 34 -16.47 9.10 20.97
C SER A 34 -17.80 9.77 20.57
N GLN A 35 -17.74 10.88 19.84
CA GLN A 35 -18.93 11.56 19.31
C GLN A 35 -19.73 10.65 18.37
N LYS A 36 -19.06 9.97 17.43
CA LYS A 36 -19.72 9.01 16.52
C LYS A 36 -20.37 7.86 17.27
N LEU A 37 -19.71 7.34 18.31
CA LEU A 37 -20.28 6.26 19.13
C LEU A 37 -21.50 6.73 19.93
N LEU A 38 -21.48 7.96 20.45
CA LEU A 38 -22.65 8.54 21.11
C LEU A 38 -23.80 8.78 20.14
N GLU A 39 -23.52 9.26 18.93
CA GLU A 39 -24.52 9.42 17.87
C GLU A 39 -25.18 8.08 17.52
N LEU A 40 -24.38 7.03 17.31
CA LEU A 40 -24.90 5.68 17.04
C LEU A 40 -25.70 5.11 18.21
N ALA A 41 -25.28 5.37 19.45
CA ALA A 41 -26.02 4.92 20.63
C ALA A 41 -27.36 5.65 20.81
N GLN A 42 -27.47 6.89 20.32
CA GLN A 42 -28.72 7.67 20.34
C GLN A 42 -29.69 7.26 19.23
N GLN A 43 -29.20 6.62 18.16
CA GLN A 43 -30.07 6.13 17.10
C GLN A 43 -31.04 5.08 17.68
N PRO A 44 -32.33 5.12 17.29
CA PRO A 44 -33.30 4.12 17.72
C PRO A 44 -32.79 2.74 17.28
N ARG A 45 -32.97 1.73 18.16
CA ARG A 45 -32.49 0.38 17.87
C ARG A 45 -33.05 -0.07 16.52
N PRO A 46 -32.19 -0.47 15.57
CA PRO A 46 -32.66 -0.96 14.28
C PRO A 46 -33.60 -2.16 14.51
N PRO A 47 -34.61 -2.35 13.63
CA PRO A 47 -35.53 -3.47 13.76
C PRO A 47 -34.72 -4.76 13.76
N LYS A 48 -34.87 -5.56 14.82
CA LYS A 48 -34.22 -6.85 14.96
C LYS A 48 -34.64 -7.73 13.78
N SER A 49 -33.74 -7.92 12.80
CA SER A 49 -33.90 -8.98 11.80
C SER A 49 -33.79 -10.33 12.51
N GLU A 50 -34.58 -11.32 12.09
CA GLU A 50 -34.82 -12.63 12.73
C GLU A 50 -33.59 -13.54 12.99
N MET A 51 -32.37 -13.01 12.88
CA MET A 51 -31.10 -13.67 13.20
C MET A 51 -30.27 -12.99 14.30
N GLU A 52 -30.88 -12.22 15.21
CA GLU A 52 -30.20 -11.81 16.46
C GLU A 52 -30.44 -12.85 17.57
N VAL A 53 -29.49 -13.78 17.73
CA VAL A 53 -29.35 -14.60 18.94
C VAL A 53 -28.82 -13.68 20.05
N GLU A 54 -29.64 -13.44 21.07
CA GLU A 54 -29.25 -12.74 22.29
C GLU A 54 -28.03 -13.44 22.92
N LYS A 55 -26.97 -12.67 23.19
CA LYS A 55 -25.81 -13.18 23.92
C LYS A 55 -25.39 -12.19 25.01
N ASP A 56 -26.22 -12.14 26.05
CA ASP A 56 -25.77 -11.70 27.36
C ASP A 56 -25.00 -12.84 28.03
N GLY A 57 -23.81 -12.54 28.54
CA GLY A 57 -23.10 -13.40 29.50
C GLY A 57 -22.08 -14.39 28.90
N GLN A 58 -20.79 -14.05 29.07
CA GLN A 58 -19.63 -14.94 29.31
C GLN A 58 -19.58 -16.30 28.59
N SER A 59 -18.60 -16.47 27.70
CA SER A 59 -17.54 -17.50 27.79
C SER A 59 -16.97 -17.90 26.41
N ILE A 60 -15.63 -17.93 26.38
CA ILE A 60 -14.72 -18.73 25.53
C ILE A 60 -14.78 -18.49 24.01
N ILE A 61 -13.71 -17.84 23.53
CA ILE A 61 -13.31 -17.77 22.13
C ILE A 61 -12.92 -19.19 21.68
N ALA A 62 -13.80 -19.85 20.94
CA ALA A 62 -13.43 -20.96 20.07
C ALA A 62 -13.42 -20.45 18.62
N ARG A 63 -12.23 -20.45 18.03
CA ARG A 63 -11.93 -20.02 16.66
C ARG A 63 -12.71 -20.87 15.64
N PRO A 64 -13.51 -20.31 14.72
CA PRO A 64 -13.98 -21.05 13.57
C PRO A 64 -12.95 -21.00 12.45
N ALA A 65 -12.65 -22.16 11.88
CA ALA A 65 -11.76 -22.38 10.74
C ALA A 65 -12.38 -21.83 9.44
N PRO A 66 -11.56 -21.46 8.43
CA PRO A 66 -12.05 -20.91 7.17
C PRO A 66 -12.83 -21.96 6.35
N PRO A 67 -13.90 -21.54 5.63
CA PRO A 67 -14.71 -22.44 4.81
C PRO A 67 -13.92 -22.97 3.62
N ARG A 68 -14.06 -24.28 3.37
CA ARG A 68 -13.43 -25.04 2.29
C ARG A 68 -14.11 -24.68 0.95
N ILE A 69 -13.30 -24.26 -0.01
CA ILE A 69 -13.72 -24.04 -1.40
C ILE A 69 -13.80 -25.42 -2.07
N PRO A 70 -14.96 -25.84 -2.64
CA PRO A 70 -15.02 -27.07 -3.42
C PRO A 70 -14.28 -26.87 -4.75
N ALA A 71 -13.36 -27.80 -5.01
CA ALA A 71 -12.66 -27.96 -6.27
C ALA A 71 -13.61 -28.58 -7.29
N ASP A 72 -13.80 -27.92 -8.43
CA ASP A 72 -14.18 -28.56 -9.69
C ASP A 72 -13.58 -27.72 -10.84
N LEU A 73 -12.46 -28.22 -11.36
CA LEU A 73 -11.98 -27.94 -12.71
C LEU A 73 -12.83 -28.80 -13.67
N PRO A 74 -13.10 -28.30 -14.89
CA PRO A 74 -12.78 -29.15 -16.04
C PRO A 74 -11.85 -28.45 -17.01
N ALA A 75 -11.00 -29.30 -17.60
CA ALA A 75 -9.88 -28.97 -18.44
C ALA A 75 -10.24 -29.09 -19.94
N GLU A 76 -9.52 -28.30 -20.75
CA GLU A 76 -9.18 -28.49 -22.18
C GLU A 76 -10.27 -28.36 -23.27
N SER A 77 -10.07 -27.40 -24.20
CA SER A 77 -9.67 -27.72 -25.59
C SER A 77 -9.32 -26.46 -26.42
N GLU A 78 -8.05 -26.41 -26.87
CA GLU A 78 -7.53 -26.11 -28.22
C GLU A 78 -8.04 -24.90 -29.08
N ASN A 79 -7.08 -23.99 -29.36
CA ASN A 79 -6.68 -23.36 -30.62
C ASN A 79 -7.71 -22.86 -31.67
N THR A 80 -7.54 -21.59 -32.09
CA THR A 80 -7.30 -21.19 -33.50
C THR A 80 -6.84 -19.74 -33.61
N ASP A 81 -5.96 -19.50 -34.58
CA ASP A 81 -5.22 -18.28 -34.87
C ASP A 81 -6.04 -17.09 -35.42
N ALA A 82 -5.42 -15.91 -35.26
CA ALA A 82 -5.29 -14.82 -36.24
C ALA A 82 -6.11 -13.52 -36.08
N GLN A 83 -5.34 -12.43 -36.23
CA GLN A 83 -5.67 -11.05 -36.65
C GLN A 83 -6.03 -10.01 -35.59
N GLU A 84 -4.97 -9.35 -35.11
CA GLU A 84 -4.69 -7.92 -35.34
C GLU A 84 -5.90 -6.99 -35.55
N LYS A 85 -6.21 -6.22 -34.51
CA LYS A 85 -6.82 -4.88 -34.68
C LYS A 85 -6.56 -4.02 -33.45
N ALA A 86 -5.67 -3.04 -33.60
CA ALA A 86 -5.64 -1.88 -32.71
C ALA A 86 -7.03 -1.22 -32.67
N PRO A 87 -7.39 -0.61 -31.54
CA PRO A 87 -7.57 0.83 -31.63
C PRO A 87 -6.94 1.59 -30.46
N ALA A 88 -6.19 2.61 -30.84
CA ALA A 88 -6.01 3.80 -30.04
C ALA A 88 -7.35 4.51 -29.82
N ASP A 89 -7.46 5.14 -28.65
CA ASP A 89 -8.27 6.29 -28.25
C ASP A 89 -8.91 6.03 -26.88
N GLN A 90 -8.91 6.88 -25.88
CA GLN A 90 -8.37 8.22 -25.61
C GLN A 90 -8.69 8.43 -24.12
N ALA A 91 -7.76 8.96 -23.33
CA ALA A 91 -8.13 9.67 -22.10
C ALA A 91 -7.09 10.75 -21.85
N GLU A 92 -7.45 11.94 -22.32
CA GLU A 92 -6.69 13.16 -22.16
C GLU A 92 -6.42 13.47 -20.69
N GLY A 93 -5.15 13.62 -20.42
CA GLY A 93 -4.60 14.25 -19.23
C GLY A 93 -3.12 14.27 -19.48
N SER A 94 -2.67 15.24 -20.30
CA SER A 94 -1.30 15.42 -20.81
C SER A 94 -0.26 15.35 -19.69
N SER A 95 0.02 14.14 -19.24
CA SER A 95 1.01 13.82 -18.25
C SER A 95 2.07 13.13 -19.07
N LYS A 96 3.21 13.78 -19.21
CA LYS A 96 4.27 13.29 -20.09
C LYS A 96 4.84 12.05 -19.43
N CYS A 97 4.51 10.88 -19.97
CA CYS A 97 5.09 9.62 -19.54
C CYS A 97 6.47 9.49 -20.19
N ILE A 98 7.50 9.27 -19.39
CA ILE A 98 8.85 8.96 -19.90
C ILE A 98 9.14 7.50 -19.55
N SER A 99 9.59 6.71 -20.53
CA SER A 99 10.05 5.34 -20.36
C SER A 99 11.58 5.32 -20.16
N TRP A 100 12.06 4.56 -19.17
CA TRP A 100 13.49 4.40 -18.88
C TRP A 100 13.85 2.94 -18.61
N SER A 101 14.98 2.48 -19.14
CA SER A 101 15.46 1.10 -18.94
C SER A 101 16.01 0.88 -17.53
N ILE A 102 15.57 -0.20 -16.88
CA ILE A 102 15.94 -0.46 -15.48
C ILE A 102 17.46 -0.71 -15.40
N PRO A 103 18.19 0.04 -14.56
CA PRO A 103 19.63 -0.14 -14.48
C PRO A 103 20.02 -1.51 -13.93
N PRO A 104 21.15 -2.08 -14.39
CA PRO A 104 21.59 -3.42 -13.98
C PRO A 104 21.87 -3.52 -12.48
N SER A 105 22.17 -2.40 -11.80
CA SER A 105 22.30 -2.34 -10.35
C SER A 105 21.02 -2.74 -9.59
N LEU A 106 19.84 -2.57 -10.20
CA LEU A 106 18.56 -3.04 -9.64
C LEU A 106 18.20 -4.48 -10.03
N LEU A 107 18.78 -4.98 -11.13
CA LEU A 107 18.54 -6.34 -11.62
C LEU A 107 19.47 -7.37 -10.93
N ALA A 108 20.68 -6.96 -10.54
CA ALA A 108 21.64 -7.83 -9.89
C ALA A 108 21.29 -8.03 -8.40
N SER A 109 20.62 -9.15 -8.08
CA SER A 109 20.36 -9.61 -6.70
C SER A 109 21.64 -10.12 -5.97
N THR A 110 22.80 -9.54 -6.24
CA THR A 110 24.07 -9.93 -5.60
C THR A 110 24.56 -8.78 -4.72
N LYS A 111 24.76 -9.10 -3.43
CA LYS A 111 25.24 -8.19 -2.38
C LYS A 111 26.69 -7.77 -2.65
N ASN A 112 26.92 -6.91 -3.63
CA ASN A 112 28.18 -6.22 -3.79
C ASN A 112 28.02 -4.82 -3.20
N ASN A 113 28.52 -4.63 -1.97
CA ASN A 113 28.63 -3.35 -1.28
C ASN A 113 29.72 -2.45 -1.93
N ASN A 114 29.67 -2.27 -3.24
CA ASN A 114 30.54 -1.36 -3.95
C ASN A 114 29.69 -0.16 -4.39
N ASP A 115 29.57 0.81 -3.50
CA ASP A 115 28.97 2.14 -3.73
C ASP A 115 29.70 2.92 -4.87
N SER A 116 30.83 2.41 -5.34
CA SER A 116 31.73 3.06 -6.31
C SER A 116 31.47 2.72 -7.79
N GLN A 117 30.38 2.03 -8.14
CA GLN A 117 30.08 1.59 -9.51
C GLN A 117 28.78 2.18 -10.08
N ARG A 118 28.31 3.32 -9.55
CA ARG A 118 27.14 4.00 -10.12
C ARG A 118 27.54 4.73 -11.40
N THR A 119 26.90 4.39 -12.51
CA THR A 119 27.14 5.09 -13.78
C THR A 119 26.46 6.46 -13.73
N PRO A 120 26.96 7.46 -14.48
CA PRO A 120 26.28 8.76 -14.56
C PRO A 120 24.85 8.64 -15.13
N GLU A 121 24.59 7.63 -15.93
CA GLU A 121 23.24 7.31 -16.42
C GLU A 121 22.31 6.86 -15.29
N GLU A 122 22.80 6.03 -14.36
CA GLU A 122 22.05 5.62 -13.18
C GLU A 122 21.71 6.82 -12.30
N ASP A 123 22.65 7.74 -12.09
CA ASP A 123 22.37 8.96 -11.33
C ASP A 123 21.25 9.80 -11.95
N VAL A 124 21.22 9.91 -13.28
CA VAL A 124 20.11 10.56 -14.00
C VAL A 124 18.81 9.79 -13.79
N PHE A 125 18.83 8.46 -13.87
CA PHE A 125 17.66 7.63 -13.61
C PHE A 125 17.09 7.87 -12.20
N PHE A 126 17.93 7.84 -11.17
CA PHE A 126 17.47 8.04 -9.79
C PHE A 126 17.03 9.48 -9.53
N HIS A 127 17.66 10.46 -10.18
CA HIS A 127 17.21 11.84 -10.13
C HIS A 127 15.82 12.00 -10.75
N LEU A 128 15.63 11.44 -11.94
CA LEU A 128 14.37 11.46 -12.68
C LEU A 128 13.26 10.71 -11.91
N LEU A 129 13.58 9.57 -11.28
CA LEU A 129 12.68 8.83 -10.40
C LEU A 129 12.26 9.66 -9.19
N GLY A 130 13.18 10.43 -8.59
CA GLY A 130 12.87 11.34 -7.48
C GLY A 130 12.01 12.54 -7.87
N LEU A 131 12.03 12.95 -9.14
CA LEU A 131 11.19 14.01 -9.69
C LEU A 131 9.83 13.50 -10.17
N SER A 132 9.69 12.20 -10.42
CA SER A 132 8.42 11.60 -10.87
C SER A 132 7.37 11.64 -9.78
N GLY A 133 6.13 11.98 -10.15
CA GLY A 133 4.99 11.99 -9.24
C GLY A 133 4.38 10.61 -9.03
N ASP A 134 4.46 9.73 -10.03
CA ASP A 134 3.93 8.37 -9.95
C ASP A 134 4.64 7.39 -10.91
N ILE A 135 4.59 6.10 -10.58
CA ILE A 135 5.05 5.00 -11.44
C ILE A 135 3.83 4.39 -12.12
N VAL A 136 3.75 4.54 -13.45
CA VAL A 136 2.61 4.04 -14.24
C VAL A 136 2.69 2.52 -14.40
N GLY A 137 3.89 1.97 -14.49
CA GLY A 137 4.13 0.54 -14.68
C GLY A 137 5.32 0.27 -15.58
N PHE A 138 5.29 -0.87 -16.27
CA PHE A 138 6.34 -1.28 -17.21
C PHE A 138 5.79 -1.35 -18.63
N THR A 139 6.62 -0.94 -19.59
CA THR A 139 6.34 -1.04 -21.02
C THR A 139 6.47 -2.51 -21.46
N ALA A 140 5.93 -2.88 -22.63
CA ALA A 140 6.08 -4.24 -23.17
C ALA A 140 7.55 -4.68 -23.34
N LEU A 141 8.49 -3.73 -23.42
CA LEU A 141 9.93 -3.96 -23.50
C LEU A 141 10.61 -4.11 -22.13
N GLY A 142 9.86 -3.99 -21.03
CA GLY A 142 10.38 -4.06 -19.66
C GLY A 142 10.90 -2.72 -19.10
N ASP A 143 10.81 -1.63 -19.86
CA ASP A 143 11.20 -0.30 -19.40
C ASP A 143 10.20 0.28 -18.39
N LEU A 144 10.71 0.94 -17.34
CA LEU A 144 9.92 1.61 -16.33
C LEU A 144 9.29 2.88 -16.89
N SER A 145 7.97 3.02 -16.76
CA SER A 145 7.23 4.21 -17.18
C SER A 145 6.92 5.11 -15.99
N LEU A 146 7.43 6.34 -16.04
CA LEU A 146 7.29 7.36 -15.00
C LEU A 146 6.34 8.47 -15.45
N ARG A 147 5.48 8.92 -14.53
CA ARG A 147 4.58 10.07 -14.71
C ARG A 147 5.12 11.28 -13.95
N PHE A 148 5.21 12.42 -14.62
CA PHE A 148 5.56 13.73 -14.06
C PHE A 148 4.33 14.61 -13.90
#